data_AF-A0A925T4W1-F1
#
_entry.id   AF-A0A925T4W1-F1
#
_cell.length_a   1.000
_cell.length_b   1.000
_cell.length_c   1.000
_cell.angle_alpha   90.00
_cell.angle_beta   90.00
_cell.angle_gamma   90.00
#
_symmetry.space_group_name_H-M   'P 1'
#
loop_
_entity.id
_entity.type
_entity.pdbx_description
1 polymer ?
#
loop_
_entity_poly.entity_id
_entity_poly.type
_entity_poly.pdbx_seq_one_letter_code
_entity_poly.pdbx_strand_id
1 'polypeptide(L)' 'MENARTEISTLGEFGLISHLTKNIEIKNASTILGVGDDAAVMDPFGKQVVVTTDMLVEGVHFDLMYTPLKHLGY' A
#
# COMPACT_ATOMS: atom_id res chain seq x y z
N MET A 1 -3.87 -31.80 -9.68
CA MET A 1 -4.77 -30.64 -9.83
C MET A 1 -3.91 -29.54 -10.42
N GLU A 2 -4.24 -29.05 -11.61
CA GLU A 2 -3.56 -27.88 -12.17
C GLU A 2 -3.74 -26.70 -11.21
N ASN A 3 -2.64 -26.07 -10.79
CA ASN A 3 -2.69 -24.81 -10.07
C ASN A 3 -3.15 -23.73 -11.04
N ALA A 4 -4.46 -23.46 -11.06
CA ALA A 4 -5.01 -22.32 -11.78
C ALA A 4 -4.45 -21.04 -11.14
N ARG A 5 -3.49 -20.41 -11.82
CA ARG A 5 -2.91 -19.13 -11.41
C ARG A 5 -3.93 -18.02 -11.66
N THR A 6 -4.27 -17.26 -10.62
CA THR A 6 -5.06 -16.04 -10.78
C THR A 6 -4.13 -14.91 -11.21
N GLU A 7 -4.38 -14.34 -12.39
CA GLU A 7 -3.64 -13.15 -12.84
C GLU A 7 -4.07 -11.93 -12.04
N ILE A 8 -3.09 -11.11 -11.60
CA ILE A 8 -3.34 -9.94 -10.74
C ILE A 8 -4.32 -8.96 -11.41
N SER A 9 -4.23 -8.82 -12.74
CA SER A 9 -5.12 -7.97 -13.53
C SER A 9 -6.60 -8.30 -13.40
N THR A 10 -6.94 -9.55 -13.04
CA THR A 10 -8.34 -9.98 -12.85
C THR A 10 -8.95 -9.51 -11.53
N LEU A 11 -8.12 -9.16 -10.53
CA LEU A 11 -8.56 -8.67 -9.22
C LEU A 11 -8.81 -7.16 -9.23
N GLY A 12 -8.04 -6.41 -10.03
CA GLY A 12 -7.95 -4.96 -9.91
C GLY A 12 -7.31 -4.51 -8.59
N GLU A 13 -7.13 -3.21 -8.43
CA GLU A 13 -6.43 -2.61 -7.28
C GLU A 13 -7.12 -2.91 -5.94
N PHE A 14 -8.37 -2.51 -5.79
CA PHE A 14 -9.11 -2.72 -4.54
C PHE A 14 -9.33 -4.20 -4.20
N GLY A 15 -9.51 -5.03 -5.23
CA GLY A 15 -9.62 -6.48 -5.07
C GLY A 15 -8.31 -7.10 -4.57
N LEU A 16 -7.17 -6.61 -5.07
CA LEU A 16 -5.85 -7.02 -4.60
C LEU A 16 -5.59 -6.55 -3.17
N ILE A 17 -5.88 -5.28 -2.83
CA ILE A 17 -5.76 -4.74 -1.47
C ILE A 17 -6.58 -5.61 -0.52
N SER A 18 -7.87 -5.81 -0.81
CA SER A 18 -8.75 -6.66 0.00
C SER A 18 -8.20 -8.09 0.13
N HIS A 19 -7.70 -8.68 -0.95
CA HIS A 19 -7.13 -10.03 -0.93
C HIS A 19 -5.91 -10.14 0.00
N LEU A 20 -5.02 -9.14 -0.01
CA LEU A 20 -3.81 -9.11 0.81
C LEU A 20 -4.10 -8.79 2.28
N THR A 21 -5.09 -7.93 2.55
CA THR A 21 -5.34 -7.41 3.90
C THR A 21 -6.39 -8.19 4.69
N LYS A 22 -7.29 -8.93 4.03
CA LYS A 22 -8.45 -9.60 4.68
C LYS A 22 -8.13 -10.52 5.87
N ASN A 23 -6.94 -11.12 5.90
CA ASN A 23 -6.54 -12.10 6.90
C ASN A 23 -5.48 -11.53 7.88
N ILE A 24 -5.23 -10.22 7.83
CA ILE A 24 -4.30 -9.58 8.75
C ILE A 24 -4.97 -9.44 10.11
N GLU A 25 -4.38 -10.08 11.11
CA GLU A 25 -4.80 -9.96 12.49
C GLU A 25 -3.96 -8.89 13.20
N ILE A 26 -4.64 -8.01 13.94
CA ILE A 26 -3.98 -7.02 14.79
C ILE A 26 -3.35 -7.74 15.99
N LYS A 27 -2.01 -7.67 16.09
CA LYS A 27 -1.24 -8.30 17.17
C LYS A 27 -0.84 -7.35 18.29
N ASN A 28 -0.74 -6.06 17.99
CA ASN A 28 -0.30 -5.04 18.95
C ASN A 28 -1.48 -4.21 19.43
N ALA A 29 -1.59 -4.02 20.75
CA ALA A 29 -2.64 -3.18 21.34
C ALA A 29 -2.54 -1.71 20.92
N SER A 30 -1.36 -1.27 20.49
CA SER A 30 -1.15 0.07 19.95
C SER A 30 -1.65 0.24 18.51
N THR A 31 -2.06 -0.81 17.80
CA THR A 31 -2.63 -0.68 16.46
C THR A 31 -4.12 -0.34 16.58
N ILE A 32 -4.50 0.87 16.18
CA ILE A 32 -5.90 1.33 16.15
C ILE A 32 -6.58 0.87 14.85
N LEU A 33 -5.88 1.03 13.72
CA LEU A 33 -6.36 0.66 12.39
C LEU A 33 -5.25 -0.06 11.64
N GLY A 34 -5.54 -1.27 11.14
CA GLY A 34 -4.63 -2.05 10.31
C GLY A 34 -4.42 -1.44 8.91
N VAL A 35 -3.59 -2.09 8.10
CA VAL A 35 -3.36 -1.67 6.71
C VAL A 35 -4.64 -1.75 5.87
N GLY A 36 -4.87 -0.73 5.04
CA GLY A 36 -6.01 -0.61 4.13
C GLY A 36 -5.56 -0.03 2.80
N ASP A 37 -6.31 0.95 2.30
CA ASP A 37 -5.99 1.69 1.07
C ASP A 37 -5.00 2.82 1.37
N ASP A 38 -5.44 3.85 2.10
CA ASP A 38 -4.66 5.09 2.27
C ASP A 38 -3.53 5.00 3.32
N ALA A 39 -3.81 4.40 4.48
CA ALA A 39 -2.90 4.40 5.62
C ALA A 39 -3.30 3.39 6.71
N ALA A 40 -2.40 3.20 7.68
CA ALA A 40 -2.64 2.55 8.97
C ALA A 40 -2.50 3.55 10.12
N VAL A 41 -3.15 3.28 11.25
CA VAL A 41 -3.11 4.14 12.44
C VAL A 41 -2.64 3.37 13.67
N MET A 42 -1.65 3.92 14.37
CA MET A 42 -1.12 3.41 15.61
C MET A 42 -1.19 4.47 16.70
N ASP A 43 -1.28 4.07 17.96
CA ASP A 43 -1.19 4.93 19.13
C ASP A 43 -0.09 4.44 20.08
N PRO A 44 1.18 4.70 19.75
CA PRO A 44 2.26 4.53 20.70
C PRO A 44 2.19 5.64 21.76
N PHE A 45 1.90 5.26 23.00
CA PHE A 45 2.01 6.12 24.19
C PHE A 45 1.04 7.33 24.22
N GLY A 46 -0.18 7.19 23.69
CA GLY A 46 -1.23 8.23 23.79
C GLY A 46 -1.13 9.31 22.72
N LYS A 47 -0.43 9.06 21.62
CA LYS A 47 -0.37 9.91 20.43
C LYS A 47 -0.63 9.07 19.18
N GLN A 48 -1.59 9.51 18.38
CA GLN A 48 -1.89 8.86 17.10
C GLN A 48 -0.80 9.15 16.07
N VAL A 49 -0.29 8.08 15.46
CA VAL A 49 0.69 8.07 14.37
C VAL A 49 0.04 7.41 13.17
N VAL A 50 0.04 8.12 12.05
CA VAL A 50 -0.46 7.63 10.76
C VAL A 50 0.74 7.19 9.93
N VAL A 51 0.67 5.97 9.39
CA VAL A 51 1.73 5.41 8.54
C VAL A 51 1.14 5.08 7.18
N THR A 52 1.78 5.58 6.13
CA THR A 52 1.45 5.28 4.74
C THR A 52 2.75 5.05 3.98
N THR A 53 2.64 4.43 2.82
CA THR A 53 3.74 4.23 1.89
C THR A 53 3.22 4.41 0.47
N ASP A 54 4.03 5.00 -0.38
CA ASP A 54 3.74 5.15 -1.80
C ASP A 54 5.04 4.94 -2.60
N MET A 55 4.90 4.69 -3.90
CA MET A 55 6.02 4.41 -4.79
C MET A 55 5.83 5.09 -6.15
N LEU A 56 6.89 5.76 -6.62
CA LEU A 56 6.97 6.27 -7.98
C LEU A 56 7.79 5.30 -8.85
N VAL A 57 7.22 4.93 -9.99
CA VAL A 57 7.80 3.97 -10.96
C VAL A 57 7.93 4.65 -12.31
N GLU A 58 9.13 4.63 -12.88
CA GLU A 58 9.40 5.18 -14.22
C GLU A 58 8.58 4.42 -15.29
N GLY A 59 8.01 5.16 -16.24
CA GLY A 59 7.11 4.63 -17.26
C GLY A 59 5.66 4.43 -16.79
N VAL A 60 5.37 4.61 -15.50
CA VAL A 60 4.00 4.63 -14.94
C VAL A 60 3.68 6.02 -14.40
N HIS A 61 4.52 6.54 -13.51
CA HIS A 61 4.29 7.80 -12.79
C HIS A 61 5.11 8.96 -13.36
N PHE A 62 6.30 8.68 -13.88
CA PHE A 62 7.21 9.70 -14.43
C PHE A 62 8.08 9.13 -15.55
N ASP A 63 8.77 10.01 -16.27
CA ASP A 63 9.77 9.68 -17.28
C ASP A 63 10.93 10.66 -17.15
N LEU A 64 12.17 10.18 -17.02
CA LEU A 64 13.34 11.05 -16.83
C LEU A 64 13.64 11.98 -18.01
N MET A 65 13.10 11.72 -19.21
CA MET A 65 13.18 12.64 -20.35
C MET A 65 12.37 13.92 -20.13
N TYR A 66 11.29 13.84 -19.33
CA TYR A 66 10.36 14.94 -19.10
C TYR A 66 10.31 15.43 -17.64
N THR A 67 10.79 14.60 -16.70
CA THR A 67 10.80 14.87 -15.26
C THR A 67 12.24 14.92 -14.74
N PRO A 68 12.83 16.12 -14.58
CA PRO A 68 14.12 16.25 -13.93
C PRO A 68 14.08 15.68 -12.52
N LEU A 69 15.17 15.01 -12.10
CA LEU A 69 15.28 14.36 -10.78
C LEU A 69 14.90 15.27 -9.59
N LYS A 70 15.13 16.58 -9.70
CA LYS A 70 14.77 17.55 -8.66
C LYS A 70 13.26 17.64 -8.39
N HIS A 71 12.43 17.32 -9.38
CA HIS A 71 10.98 17.39 -9.28
C HIS A 71 10.33 16.06 -8.91
N LEU A 72 11.10 14.97 -8.87
CA LEU A 72 10.54 13.66 -8.58
C LEU A 72 10.12 13.50 -7.11
N GLY A 73 10.80 14.19 -6.19
CA GLY A 73 10.56 14.08 -4.75
C GLY A 73 9.79 15.23 -4.12
N TYR A 74 9.29 16.18 -4.94
CA TYR A 74 8.47 17.31 -4.48
C TYR A 74 7.00 16.97 -4.63
#